data_AF-A0A6G4ZRP9-F1
#
_entry.id   AF-A0A6G4ZRP9-F1
#
_cell.length_a   1.000
_cell.length_b   1.000
_cell.length_c   1.000
_cell.angle_alpha   90.00
_cell.angle_beta   90.00
_cell.angle_gamma   90.00
#
_symmetry.space_group_name_H-M   'P 1'
#
loop_
_entity.id
_entity.type
_entity.pdbx_description
1 polymer ?
#
loop_
_entity_poly.entity_id
_entity_poly.type
_entity_poly.pdbx_seq_one_letter_code
_entity_poly.pdbx_strand_id
1 'polypeptide(L)'
;MTVEQKGKSLKEVQDIISRAIKKVEGNKENDLCKYLPMDSGGYMHHFTLRKMKHKDPGQLGTLIEKFIIRSDHPAVVTPKRRAPRGSRKRRDNIAFSRSQLERMLQIARLAGDKEMISILSPRKSLPIIKRELISSIRHNRIEQELWNCYLDCINADNVALSEN
;
A
#
# COMPACT_ATOMS: atom_id res chain seq x y z
N MET A 1 33.00 12.57 30.89
CA MET A 1 33.07 11.14 31.29
C MET A 1 32.54 10.31 30.14
N THR A 2 33.43 9.79 29.31
CA THR A 2 33.12 8.96 28.13
C THR A 2 33.03 7.50 28.56
N VAL A 3 31.80 6.97 28.65
CA VAL A 3 31.59 5.55 29.00
C VAL A 3 32.02 4.69 27.82
N GLU A 4 33.09 3.92 28.03
CA GLU A 4 33.66 2.95 27.10
C GLU A 4 32.58 1.98 26.60
N GLN A 5 32.28 2.03 25.30
CA GLN A 5 31.45 1.03 24.65
C GLN A 5 32.28 -0.24 24.43
N LYS A 6 32.36 -1.10 25.44
CA LYS A 6 32.75 -2.50 25.25
C LYS A 6 31.80 -3.09 24.20
N GLY A 7 32.35 -3.46 23.04
CA GLY A 7 31.61 -4.19 22.01
C GLY A 7 31.12 -5.51 22.59
N LYS A 8 29.87 -5.55 23.07
CA LYS A 8 29.22 -6.79 23.52
C LYS A 8 29.19 -7.74 22.33
N SER A 9 29.65 -8.97 22.55
CA SER A 9 29.70 -9.99 21.49
C SER A 9 28.28 -10.33 21.03
N LEU A 10 28.11 -10.69 19.75
CA LEU A 10 26.80 -11.06 19.17
C LEU A 10 26.08 -12.14 20.00
N LYS A 11 26.84 -13.05 20.62
CA LYS A 11 26.31 -14.10 21.52
C LYS A 11 25.73 -13.53 22.80
N GLU A 12 26.43 -12.62 23.47
CA GLU A 12 25.97 -12.00 24.71
C GLU A 12 24.68 -11.20 24.50
N VAL A 13 24.55 -10.54 23.34
CA VAL A 13 23.34 -9.80 22.98
C VAL A 13 22.17 -10.74 22.73
N GLN A 14 22.40 -11.90 22.13
CA GLN A 14 21.35 -12.94 22.00
C GLN A 14 20.92 -13.49 23.36
N ASP A 15 21.85 -13.68 24.31
CA ASP A 15 21.51 -14.12 25.67
C ASP A 15 20.70 -13.05 26.43
N ILE A 16 21.03 -11.77 26.25
CA ILE A 16 20.28 -10.64 26.81
C ILE A 16 18.87 -10.58 26.21
N ILE A 17 18.73 -10.73 24.89
CA ILE A 17 17.44 -10.79 24.18
C ILE A 17 16.61 -11.96 24.70
N SER A 18 17.20 -13.14 24.86
CA SER A 18 16.49 -14.34 25.32
C SER A 18 15.99 -14.19 26.76
N ARG A 19 16.78 -13.58 27.64
CA ARG A 19 16.36 -13.24 29.01
C ARG A 19 15.24 -12.20 29.03
N ALA A 20 15.32 -11.20 28.16
CA ALA A 20 14.27 -10.19 28.03
C ALA A 20 12.95 -10.78 27.53
N ILE A 21 12.99 -11.70 26.57
CA ILE A 21 11.79 -12.40 26.05
C ILE A 21 11.12 -13.22 27.15
N LYS A 22 11.90 -13.98 27.94
CA LYS A 22 11.38 -14.74 29.09
C LYS A 22 10.71 -13.85 30.12
N LYS A 23 11.30 -12.69 30.43
CA LYS A 23 10.76 -11.75 31.41
C LYS A 23 9.46 -11.08 30.96
N VAL A 24 9.31 -10.88 29.66
CA VAL A 24 8.16 -10.21 29.03
C VAL A 24 7.06 -11.22 28.65
N GLU A 25 7.27 -12.52 28.88
CA GLU A 25 6.40 -13.62 28.42
C GLU A 25 6.10 -13.53 26.90
N GLY A 26 7.07 -13.01 26.14
CA GLY A 26 6.98 -12.88 24.68
C GLY A 26 7.33 -14.19 23.98
N ASN A 27 6.81 -14.37 22.76
CA ASN A 27 7.16 -15.54 21.93
C ASN A 27 8.14 -15.19 20.81
N LYS A 28 8.21 -13.90 20.42
CA LYS A 28 9.04 -13.44 19.31
C LYS A 28 9.89 -12.24 19.74
N GLU A 29 11.06 -12.07 19.11
CA GLU A 29 11.89 -10.85 19.26
C GLU A 29 11.06 -9.57 18.96
N ASN A 30 10.04 -9.69 18.11
CA ASN A 30 9.10 -8.62 17.78
C ASN A 30 8.28 -8.12 18.97
N ASP A 31 8.10 -8.92 20.03
CA ASP A 31 7.34 -8.49 21.20
C ASP A 31 8.16 -7.53 22.08
N LEU A 32 9.49 -7.66 22.08
CA LEU A 32 10.40 -6.74 22.77
C LEU A 32 10.29 -5.30 22.25
N CYS A 33 9.94 -5.15 20.97
CA CYS A 33 9.80 -3.87 20.30
C CYS A 33 8.84 -2.92 21.01
N LYS A 34 7.78 -3.45 21.66
CA LYS A 34 6.75 -2.67 22.37
C LYS A 34 7.26 -2.03 23.66
N TYR A 35 8.36 -2.53 24.21
CA TYR A 35 8.92 -2.11 25.50
C TYR A 35 10.16 -1.22 25.34
N LEU A 36 10.63 -1.02 24.11
CA LEU A 36 11.82 -0.25 23.82
C LEU A 36 11.39 1.12 23.28
N PRO A 37 11.55 2.21 24.07
CA PRO A 37 11.23 3.56 23.61
C PRO A 37 12.29 4.04 22.61
N MET A 38 11.86 4.85 21.63
CA MET A 38 12.73 5.53 20.68
C MET A 38 12.61 7.05 20.82
N ASP A 39 13.72 7.78 20.62
CA ASP A 39 13.78 9.25 20.74
C ASP A 39 12.80 9.99 19.80
N SER A 40 12.42 9.37 18.68
CA SER A 40 11.46 9.93 17.71
C SER A 40 9.98 9.81 18.15
N GLY A 41 9.73 9.22 19.32
CA GLY A 41 8.41 8.96 19.87
C GLY A 41 7.82 7.64 19.37
N GLY A 42 7.29 6.85 20.31
CA GLY A 42 6.71 5.53 20.07
C GLY A 42 7.66 4.37 20.38
N TYR A 43 7.15 3.15 20.16
CA TYR A 43 7.88 1.92 20.36
C TYR A 43 8.80 1.61 19.17
N MET A 44 9.90 0.89 19.41
CA MET A 44 10.86 0.57 18.35
C MET A 44 10.24 -0.33 17.29
N HIS A 45 10.39 -0.01 16.00
CA HIS A 45 9.91 -0.91 14.95
C HIS A 45 10.82 -2.14 14.83
N HIS A 46 10.26 -3.31 14.49
CA HIS A 46 11.03 -4.56 14.35
C HIS A 46 12.15 -4.47 13.29
N PHE A 47 11.97 -3.66 12.24
CA PHE A 47 13.04 -3.36 11.29
C PHE A 47 14.21 -2.62 11.93
N THR A 48 13.93 -1.68 12.85
CA THR A 48 14.96 -0.97 13.60
C THR A 48 15.67 -1.92 14.55
N LEU A 49 14.95 -2.80 15.26
CA LEU A 49 15.56 -3.84 16.10
C LEU A 49 16.51 -4.73 15.29
N ARG A 50 16.06 -5.22 14.12
CA ARG A 50 16.88 -6.04 13.21
C ARG A 50 18.11 -5.28 12.72
N LYS A 51 17.96 -4.00 12.39
CA LYS A 51 19.09 -3.14 11.95
C LYS A 51 20.10 -2.91 13.08
N MET A 52 19.63 -2.62 14.30
CA MET A 52 20.46 -2.40 15.49
C MET A 52 21.23 -3.67 15.90
N LYS A 53 20.62 -4.84 15.76
CA LYS A 53 21.29 -6.14 16.01
C LYS A 53 22.53 -6.35 15.13
N HIS A 54 22.55 -5.81 13.91
CA HIS A 54 23.66 -5.96 12.96
C HIS A 54 24.65 -4.78 12.99
N LYS A 55 24.15 -3.55 13.19
CA LYS A 55 25.00 -2.35 13.19
C LYS A 55 25.65 -2.09 14.54
N ASP A 56 24.86 -2.09 15.63
CA ASP A 56 25.30 -1.64 16.96
C ASP A 56 24.73 -2.55 18.06
N PRO A 57 25.21 -3.80 18.16
CA PRO A 57 24.67 -4.79 19.11
C PRO A 57 24.87 -4.36 20.59
N GLY A 58 25.95 -3.63 20.90
CA GLY A 58 26.22 -3.15 22.27
C GLY A 58 25.20 -2.13 22.78
N GLN A 59 24.77 -1.20 21.92
CA GLN A 59 23.75 -0.21 22.26
C GLN A 59 22.39 -0.89 22.50
N LEU A 60 22.04 -1.87 21.66
CA LEU A 60 20.81 -2.65 21.81
C LEU A 60 20.78 -3.39 23.15
N GLY A 61 21.88 -4.07 23.52
CA GLY A 61 21.96 -4.79 24.79
C GLY A 61 21.79 -3.87 26.01
N THR A 62 22.37 -2.67 25.96
CA THR A 62 22.23 -1.67 27.05
C THR A 62 20.80 -1.14 27.16
N LEU A 63 20.12 -0.95 26.03
CA LEU A 63 18.74 -0.51 26.00
C LEU A 63 17.79 -1.56 26.59
N ILE A 64 17.97 -2.83 26.20
CA ILE A 64 17.20 -3.96 26.72
C ILE A 64 17.43 -4.13 28.22
N GLU A 65 18.68 -4.01 28.67
CA GLU A 65 19.02 -4.13 30.08
C GLU A 65 18.35 -3.03 30.92
N LYS A 66 18.35 -1.79 30.42
CA LYS A 66 17.74 -0.63 31.07
C LYS A 66 16.21 -0.71 31.13
N PHE A 67 15.55 -1.04 30.02
CA PHE A 67 14.09 -0.91 29.88
C PHE A 67 13.31 -2.20 30.11
N ILE A 68 13.98 -3.37 30.16
CA ILE A 68 13.32 -4.66 30.34
C ILE A 68 13.89 -5.39 31.56
N ILE A 69 15.22 -5.53 31.66
CA ILE A 69 15.83 -6.33 32.73
C ILE A 69 15.77 -5.63 34.08
N ARG A 70 16.06 -4.32 34.14
CA ARG A 70 16.05 -3.55 35.40
C ARG A 70 14.69 -3.03 35.83
N SER A 71 13.69 -3.02 34.94
CA SER A 71 12.32 -2.60 35.26
C SER A 71 11.50 -3.77 35.83
N ASP A 72 10.89 -3.64 37.01
CA ASP A 72 10.00 -4.68 37.58
C ASP A 72 8.78 -4.94 36.70
N HIS A 73 8.18 -3.87 36.17
CA HIS A 73 7.10 -3.95 35.18
C HIS A 73 7.52 -3.17 33.92
N PRO A 74 7.96 -3.84 32.84
CA PRO A 74 8.33 -3.16 31.62
C PRO A 74 7.09 -2.47 31.04
N ALA A 75 7.12 -1.14 30.98
CA ALA A 75 5.98 -0.35 30.51
C ALA A 75 5.86 -0.44 28.98
N VAL A 76 4.67 -0.80 28.49
CA VAL A 76 4.36 -0.79 27.06
C VAL A 76 4.39 0.65 26.57
N VAL A 77 5.28 0.95 25.63
CA VAL A 77 5.41 2.28 25.05
C VAL A 77 4.23 2.52 24.12
N THR A 78 3.45 3.56 24.42
CA THR A 78 2.30 3.92 23.61
C THR A 78 2.75 4.32 22.20
N PRO A 79 2.07 3.84 21.14
CA PRO A 79 2.41 4.24 19.77
C PRO A 79 2.30 5.75 19.60
N LYS A 80 3.23 6.32 18.82
CA LYS A 80 3.15 7.74 18.43
C LYS A 80 1.81 8.01 17.76
N ARG A 81 1.08 9.02 18.27
CA ARG A 81 -0.16 9.48 17.61
C ARG A 81 0.16 9.87 16.19
N ARG A 82 -0.52 9.25 15.22
CA ARG A 82 -0.39 9.66 13.81
C ARG A 82 -0.84 11.11 13.71
N ALA A 83 -0.07 11.93 12.99
CA ALA A 83 -0.54 13.26 12.66
C ALA A 83 -1.91 13.15 11.97
N PRO A 84 -2.86 14.04 12.26
CA PRO A 84 -4.16 14.03 11.60
C PRO A 84 -3.91 14.09 10.10
N ARG A 85 -4.25 12.99 9.42
CA ARG A 85 -4.13 12.88 7.97
C ARG A 85 -5.29 13.69 7.42
N GLY A 86 -5.07 14.99 7.21
CA GLY A 86 -6.06 15.87 6.60
C GLY A 86 -6.66 15.20 5.36
N SER A 87 -7.96 15.38 5.15
CA SER A 87 -8.65 14.83 3.99
C SER A 87 -8.07 15.44 2.73
N ARG A 88 -7.11 14.74 2.10
CA ARG A 88 -6.55 15.10 0.79
C ARG A 88 -7.48 14.64 -0.33
N LYS A 89 -8.80 14.64 -0.09
CA LYS A 89 -9.79 14.50 -1.16
C LYS A 89 -9.89 15.86 -1.83
N ARG A 90 -9.35 15.99 -3.05
CA ARG A 90 -9.64 17.14 -3.91
C ARG A 90 -11.15 17.27 -3.98
N ARG A 91 -11.69 18.35 -3.41
CA ARG A 91 -13.13 18.62 -3.38
C ARG A 91 -13.69 18.96 -4.77
N ASP A 92 -12.81 19.11 -5.76
CA ASP A 92 -13.13 19.61 -7.09
C ASP A 92 -13.45 18.49 -8.10
N ASN A 93 -13.36 17.22 -7.71
CA ASN A 93 -13.78 16.12 -8.60
C ASN A 93 -15.31 15.96 -8.50
N ILE A 94 -16.02 16.52 -9.46
CA ILE A 94 -17.44 16.26 -9.67
C ILE A 94 -17.57 14.79 -10.09
N ALA A 95 -18.21 13.97 -9.25
CA ALA A 95 -18.50 12.58 -9.58
C ALA A 95 -19.75 12.53 -10.46
N PHE A 96 -19.59 12.20 -11.74
CA PHE A 96 -20.71 11.98 -12.64
C PHE A 96 -21.34 10.60 -12.40
N SER A 97 -22.67 10.54 -12.41
CA SER A 97 -23.38 9.27 -12.48
C SER A 97 -23.24 8.65 -13.87
N ARG A 98 -23.43 7.33 -13.97
CA ARG A 98 -23.41 6.62 -15.26
C ARG A 98 -24.36 7.23 -16.29
N SER A 99 -25.57 7.61 -15.87
CA SER A 99 -26.56 8.26 -16.73
C SER A 99 -26.15 9.67 -17.17
N GLN A 100 -25.39 10.40 -16.36
CA GLN A 100 -24.84 11.71 -16.75
C GLN A 100 -23.74 11.55 -17.80
N LEU A 101 -22.87 10.54 -17.67
CA LEU A 101 -21.85 10.24 -18.66
C LEU A 101 -22.46 9.82 -20.01
N GLU A 102 -23.51 9.00 -19.99
CA GLU A 102 -24.24 8.58 -21.20
C GLU A 102 -24.88 9.78 -21.91
N ARG A 103 -25.52 10.70 -21.17
CA ARG A 103 -26.05 11.95 -21.75
C ARG A 103 -24.94 12.85 -22.31
N MET A 104 -23.82 12.95 -21.61
CA MET A 104 -22.69 13.77 -22.06
C MET A 104 -22.05 13.20 -23.33
N LEU A 105 -21.95 11.86 -23.44
CA LEU A 105 -21.53 11.17 -24.64
C LEU A 105 -22.48 11.43 -25.81
N GLN A 106 -23.79 11.42 -25.58
CA GLN A 106 -24.79 11.73 -26.61
C GLN A 106 -24.68 13.18 -27.10
N ILE A 107 -24.46 14.14 -26.19
CA ILE A 107 -24.23 15.55 -26.53
C ILE A 107 -22.93 15.68 -27.34
N ALA A 108 -21.85 15.01 -26.93
CA ALA A 108 -20.59 15.02 -27.67
C ALA A 108 -20.73 14.44 -29.09
N ARG A 109 -21.51 13.36 -29.26
CA ARG A 109 -21.86 12.80 -30.59
C ARG A 109 -22.62 13.80 -31.46
N LEU A 110 -23.59 14.53 -30.91
CA LEU A 110 -24.36 15.55 -31.63
C LEU A 110 -23.51 16.78 -31.97
N ALA A 111 -22.59 17.17 -31.11
CA ALA A 111 -21.67 18.29 -31.30
C ALA A 111 -20.51 17.97 -32.26
N GLY A 112 -20.32 16.70 -32.63
CA GLY A 112 -19.19 16.25 -33.45
C GLY A 112 -17.83 16.34 -32.75
N ASP A 113 -17.81 16.46 -31.42
CA ASP A 113 -16.60 16.59 -30.62
C ASP A 113 -15.92 15.23 -30.45
N LYS A 114 -14.99 14.94 -31.37
CA LYS A 114 -14.25 13.67 -31.43
C LYS A 114 -13.40 13.40 -30.18
N GLU A 115 -12.92 14.46 -29.51
CA GLU A 115 -12.08 14.33 -28.32
C GLU A 115 -12.93 13.90 -27.11
N MET A 116 -14.06 14.57 -26.90
CA MET A 116 -15.00 14.20 -25.83
C MET A 116 -15.61 12.82 -26.06
N ILE A 117 -15.90 12.44 -27.32
CA ILE A 117 -16.34 11.08 -27.64
C ILE A 117 -15.27 10.06 -27.27
N SER A 118 -14.00 10.30 -27.58
CA SER A 118 -12.90 9.36 -27.25
C SER A 118 -12.70 9.20 -25.74
N ILE A 119 -12.82 10.30 -24.98
CA ILE A 119 -12.64 10.30 -23.52
C ILE A 119 -13.83 9.64 -22.81
N LEU A 120 -15.05 9.92 -23.26
CA LEU A 120 -16.29 9.46 -22.62
C LEU A 120 -16.77 8.12 -23.14
N SER A 121 -16.24 7.65 -24.27
CA SER A 121 -16.56 6.33 -24.79
C SER A 121 -16.19 5.28 -23.74
N PRO A 122 -17.11 4.36 -23.41
CA PRO A 122 -16.83 3.32 -22.44
C PRO A 122 -15.68 2.46 -22.95
N ARG A 123 -14.50 2.59 -22.32
CA ARG A 123 -13.37 1.71 -22.55
C ARG A 123 -13.68 0.32 -21.99
N LYS A 124 -14.44 -0.45 -22.76
CA LYS A 124 -14.63 -1.87 -22.51
C LYS A 124 -13.38 -2.59 -23.01
N SER A 125 -12.84 -3.50 -22.21
CA SER A 125 -11.71 -4.30 -22.66
C SER A 125 -12.16 -5.27 -23.78
N LEU A 126 -11.26 -5.57 -24.71
CA LEU A 126 -11.48 -6.50 -25.83
C LEU A 126 -12.15 -7.83 -25.41
N PRO A 127 -11.80 -8.46 -24.27
CA PRO A 127 -12.48 -9.67 -23.79
C PRO A 127 -13.96 -9.45 -23.44
N ILE A 128 -14.32 -8.28 -22.93
CA ILE A 128 -15.69 -7.95 -22.54
C ILE A 128 -16.53 -7.71 -23.80
N ILE A 129 -16.01 -6.95 -24.77
CA ILE A 129 -16.71 -6.68 -26.04
C ILE A 129 -16.96 -7.97 -26.81
N LYS A 130 -15.97 -8.88 -26.88
CA LYS A 130 -16.14 -10.21 -27.51
C LYS A 130 -17.27 -11.01 -26.87
N ARG A 131 -17.36 -11.01 -25.53
CA ARG A 131 -18.44 -11.72 -24.81
C ARG A 131 -19.81 -11.10 -25.05
N GLU A 132 -19.91 -9.77 -25.03
CA GLU A 132 -21.16 -9.08 -25.31
C GLU A 132 -21.60 -9.26 -26.77
N LEU A 133 -20.67 -9.25 -27.73
CA LEU A 133 -20.97 -9.51 -29.15
C LEU A 133 -21.50 -10.94 -29.36
N ILE A 134 -20.84 -11.94 -28.77
CA ILE A 134 -21.30 -13.33 -28.80
C ILE A 134 -22.68 -13.46 -28.16
N SER A 135 -22.93 -12.76 -27.04
CA SER A 135 -24.24 -12.73 -26.41
C SER A 135 -25.29 -12.09 -27.33
N SER A 136 -24.98 -10.95 -27.96
CA SER A 136 -25.88 -10.26 -28.89
C SER A 136 -26.26 -11.14 -30.09
N ILE A 137 -25.28 -11.85 -30.67
CA ILE A 137 -25.50 -12.81 -31.75
C ILE A 137 -26.39 -13.97 -31.30
N ARG A 138 -26.17 -14.52 -30.10
CA ARG A 138 -27.02 -15.59 -29.53
C ARG A 138 -28.47 -15.17 -29.32
N HIS A 139 -28.70 -13.90 -28.98
CA HIS A 139 -30.04 -13.33 -28.81
C HIS A 139 -30.59 -12.72 -30.10
N ASN A 140 -29.90 -12.92 -31.24
CA ASN A 140 -30.27 -12.42 -32.57
C ASN A 140 -30.50 -10.89 -32.64
N ARG A 141 -29.75 -10.13 -31.82
CA ARG A 141 -29.75 -8.66 -31.82
C ARG A 141 -28.49 -8.17 -32.50
N ILE A 142 -28.63 -7.30 -33.49
CA ILE A 142 -27.49 -6.68 -34.18
C ILE A 142 -27.31 -5.28 -33.60
N GLU A 143 -26.37 -5.12 -32.67
CA GLU A 143 -25.97 -3.82 -32.14
C GLU A 143 -24.79 -3.28 -32.94
N GLN A 144 -25.06 -2.36 -33.88
CA GLN A 144 -24.04 -1.74 -34.72
C GLN A 144 -22.98 -0.98 -33.90
N GLU A 145 -23.38 -0.35 -32.79
CA GLU A 145 -22.43 0.33 -31.90
C GLU A 145 -21.42 -0.64 -31.27
N LEU A 146 -21.87 -1.86 -30.92
CA LEU A 146 -21.02 -2.86 -30.28
C LEU A 146 -20.00 -3.44 -31.27
N TRP A 147 -20.39 -3.57 -32.54
CA TRP A 147 -19.50 -3.92 -33.64
C TRP A 147 -18.46 -2.82 -33.92
N ASN A 148 -18.87 -1.56 -33.94
CA ASN A 148 -17.95 -0.43 -34.12
C ASN A 148 -16.93 -0.36 -32.96
N CYS A 149 -17.38 -0.53 -31.71
CA CYS A 149 -16.47 -0.61 -30.57
C CYS A 149 -15.49 -1.79 -30.66
N TYR A 150 -15.93 -2.94 -31.20
CA TYR A 150 -15.05 -4.08 -31.44
C TYR A 150 -13.96 -3.78 -32.46
N LEU A 151 -14.31 -3.13 -33.58
CA LEU A 151 -13.36 -2.70 -34.60
C LEU A 151 -12.38 -1.66 -34.05
N ASP A 152 -12.85 -0.67 -33.29
CA ASP A 152 -12.00 0.34 -32.66
C ASP A 152 -11.01 -0.29 -31.68
N CYS A 153 -11.43 -1.27 -30.88
CA CYS A 153 -10.54 -2.00 -29.97
C CYS A 153 -9.53 -2.88 -30.70
N ILE A 154 -9.91 -3.56 -31.79
CA ILE A 154 -8.96 -4.31 -32.61
C ILE A 154 -7.95 -3.39 -33.28
N ASN A 155 -8.40 -2.26 -33.82
CA ASN A 155 -7.52 -1.29 -34.45
C ASN A 155 -6.54 -0.71 -33.42
N ALA A 156 -6.98 -0.42 -32.20
CA ALA A 156 -6.12 0.02 -31.11
C ALA A 156 -5.10 -1.07 -30.69
N ASP A 157 -5.52 -2.33 -30.57
CA ASP A 157 -4.62 -3.46 -30.26
C ASP A 157 -3.59 -3.69 -31.39
N ASN A 158 -4.00 -3.59 -32.65
CA ASN A 158 -3.12 -3.75 -33.81
C ASN A 158 -2.09 -2.62 -33.92
N VAL A 159 -2.50 -1.37 -33.65
CA VAL A 159 -1.58 -0.22 -33.60
C VAL A 159 -0.55 -0.43 -32.48
N ALA A 160 -0.98 -0.85 -31.29
CA ALA A 160 -0.08 -1.14 -30.17
C ALA A 160 0.89 -2.32 -30.45
N LEU A 161 0.51 -3.27 -31.30
CA LEU A 161 1.36 -4.37 -31.75
C LEU A 161 2.34 -3.95 -32.87
N SER A 162 2.03 -2.91 -33.63
CA SER A 162 2.91 -2.38 -34.70
C SER A 162 3.99 -1.41 -34.21
N GLU A 163 3.84 -0.88 -33.00
CA GLU A 163 4.78 0.05 -32.35
C GLU A 163 5.79 -0.65 -31.42
N ASN A 164 5.81 -1.99 -31.39
CA ASN A 164 6.82 -2.82 -30.71
C ASN A 164 7.66 -3.60 -31.73
#